data_AF-A0A815BJD3-F1
#
_entry.id   AF-A0A815BJD3-F1
#
_cell.length_a   1.000
_cell.length_b   1.000
_cell.length_c   1.000
_cell.angle_alpha   90.00
_cell.angle_beta   90.00
_cell.angle_gamma   90.00
#
_symmetry.space_group_name_H-M   'P 1'
#
loop_
_entity.id
_entity.type
_entity.pdbx_description
1 polymer ?
#
loop_
_entity_poly.entity_id
_entity_poly.type
_entity_poly.pdbx_seq_one_letter_code
_entity_poly.pdbx_strand_id
1 'polypeptide(L)'
;MATDLECQTSTTTPEIDERLYSRQLQIFCDFGQNFKVLDTNGEDSITEEIVNSISHDEIGVVSIATYTKHGFEDGSYVTVHDVKGITEINDREFKITVLDPYTFTIGDIRNFGVYKGSGTVTEVEKAETVHFMSMSANLHLSFQGLSLFQNQYNALPQPWNDDDADKFYEIVEKLNRENGEQVLTDQLNKHWIRLFAKTCTGDLCPIQSIIGGIAAQEAIKVGSGAIGCEILINFAIMGIGCGRDGTVFVSDMDSIKISGLHRQFLFCSRNTGLLHNFPRDHVVDKGKLFWSGNRRCPHLLKFDVNNKLHLDFIIAASTLFAHMYNIPQICDRQFIAQEVTKVQVPEFKPKDIFTADNDSNQCRVDDQQRMNVQEKNNSSIEQLLNRLPKLDEIVDIKIQPHELKTDDDTNFHMDYIVATTLLRTENYEIQITDRSQIKRIAENIIPAIVTTTAMVTSLVCLEVYKLIQGHKKIESYRNVCLNLTLPFFAFFESVPPKCQKYLDKKFTLWDRFEVKGDMTLEEFIEYFKCEHKLVPNIISEGSFMIYCAHFIHQTSKIQNMKRKISHIYETVSKRRIPPHVRYLILNMFCDDLEENEVQGVPYVKYTFA
;
A
#
# COMPACT_ATOMS: atom_id res chain seq x y z
N MET A 1 -21.83 -44.27 -10.90
CA MET A 1 -23.28 -44.44 -11.16
C MET A 1 -23.93 -43.08 -10.98
N ALA A 2 -24.38 -42.48 -12.09
CA ALA A 2 -25.36 -41.39 -12.26
C ALA A 2 -25.37 -40.21 -11.27
N THR A 3 -24.75 -39.07 -11.64
CA THR A 3 -25.23 -37.68 -11.39
C THR A 3 -24.46 -36.63 -12.22
N ASP A 4 -24.18 -36.85 -13.52
CA ASP A 4 -23.48 -35.85 -14.36
C ASP A 4 -24.32 -35.31 -15.53
N LEU A 5 -25.66 -35.46 -15.51
CA LEU A 5 -26.47 -35.11 -16.68
C LEU A 5 -27.92 -34.62 -16.40
N GLU A 6 -28.21 -34.03 -15.23
CA GLU A 6 -29.57 -33.53 -14.93
C GLU A 6 -29.74 -32.00 -14.82
N CYS A 7 -28.70 -31.17 -14.90
CA CYS A 7 -28.85 -29.73 -14.62
C CYS A 7 -28.95 -28.80 -15.85
N GLN A 8 -28.89 -29.31 -17.09
CA GLN A 8 -29.08 -28.45 -18.27
C GLN A 8 -30.54 -28.00 -18.48
N THR A 9 -31.48 -28.49 -17.67
CA THR A 9 -32.88 -28.09 -17.71
C THR A 9 -33.32 -27.58 -16.35
N SER A 10 -33.29 -26.24 -16.17
CA SER A 10 -34.15 -25.45 -15.28
C SER A 10 -33.66 -24.90 -13.92
N THR A 11 -32.40 -25.06 -13.50
CA THR A 11 -31.96 -24.50 -12.20
C THR A 11 -30.98 -23.33 -12.34
N THR A 12 -31.37 -22.19 -11.77
CA THR A 12 -30.67 -20.89 -11.68
C THR A 12 -29.55 -20.87 -10.62
N THR A 13 -29.01 -22.05 -10.28
CA THR A 13 -28.01 -22.21 -9.22
C THR A 13 -26.59 -22.06 -9.78
N PRO A 14 -25.76 -21.16 -9.24
CA PRO A 14 -24.34 -21.05 -9.61
C PRO A 14 -23.58 -22.30 -9.17
N GLU A 15 -22.66 -22.78 -10.02
CA GLU A 15 -21.87 -23.99 -9.79
C GLU A 15 -20.37 -23.70 -9.98
N ILE A 16 -19.55 -24.26 -9.08
CA ILE A 16 -18.09 -24.23 -9.14
C ILE A 16 -17.62 -25.69 -9.06
N ASP A 17 -17.00 -26.22 -10.14
CA ASP A 17 -16.35 -27.54 -10.16
C ASP A 17 -14.82 -27.33 -10.05
N GLU A 18 -14.22 -28.00 -9.06
CA GLU A 18 -12.79 -27.95 -8.76
C GLU A 18 -12.16 -29.33 -8.97
N ARG A 19 -11.11 -29.41 -9.79
CA ARG A 19 -10.34 -30.64 -9.98
C ARG A 19 -8.86 -30.41 -9.77
N LEU A 20 -8.30 -31.13 -8.79
CA LEU A 20 -6.90 -31.06 -8.44
C LEU A 20 -6.17 -32.36 -8.73
N TYR A 21 -5.05 -32.27 -9.44
CA TYR A 21 -4.12 -33.38 -9.60
C TYR A 21 -2.66 -32.91 -9.60
N SER A 22 -1.96 -33.13 -8.49
CA SER A 22 -0.56 -32.80 -8.21
C SER A 22 -0.12 -31.40 -8.64
N ARG A 23 0.41 -31.23 -9.86
CA ARG A 23 0.95 -29.96 -10.39
C ARG A 23 0.01 -29.26 -11.37
N GLN A 24 -1.16 -29.83 -11.64
CA GLN A 24 -2.11 -29.32 -12.61
C GLN A 24 -3.43 -28.93 -11.93
N LEU A 25 -4.02 -27.86 -12.45
CA LEU A 25 -5.15 -27.15 -11.87
C LEU A 25 -6.24 -26.97 -12.91
N GLN A 26 -7.50 -27.26 -12.55
CA GLN A 26 -8.67 -26.77 -13.26
C GLN A 26 -9.73 -26.30 -12.26
N ILE A 27 -10.25 -25.10 -12.48
CA ILE A 27 -11.45 -24.57 -11.83
C ILE A 27 -12.39 -24.16 -12.95
N PHE A 28 -13.65 -24.57 -12.85
CA PHE A 28 -14.71 -24.21 -13.78
C PHE A 28 -15.84 -23.53 -13.02
N CYS A 29 -16.22 -22.34 -13.46
CA CYS A 29 -17.33 -21.58 -12.90
C CYS A 29 -18.43 -21.43 -13.95
N ASP A 30 -19.66 -21.81 -13.60
CA ASP A 30 -20.87 -21.50 -14.37
C ASP A 30 -21.88 -20.79 -13.47
N PHE A 31 -22.04 -19.48 -13.70
CA PHE A 31 -22.97 -18.63 -12.95
C PHE A 31 -24.32 -18.45 -13.67
N GLY A 32 -24.57 -19.24 -14.72
CA GLY A 32 -25.77 -19.16 -15.55
C GLY A 32 -25.74 -18.01 -16.57
N GLN A 33 -26.75 -17.98 -17.45
CA GLN A 33 -26.78 -17.08 -18.61
C GLN A 33 -26.99 -15.59 -18.30
N ASN A 34 -27.49 -15.26 -17.09
CA ASN A 34 -27.92 -13.89 -16.73
C ASN A 34 -27.26 -13.40 -15.44
N PHE A 35 -25.98 -13.70 -15.23
CA PHE A 35 -25.25 -13.20 -14.06
C PHE A 35 -24.87 -11.72 -14.25
N LYS A 36 -25.29 -10.87 -13.33
CA LYS A 36 -24.96 -9.43 -13.34
C LYS A 36 -23.78 -9.17 -12.43
N VAL A 37 -22.70 -8.64 -12.99
CA VAL A 37 -21.55 -8.15 -12.22
C VAL A 37 -21.83 -6.68 -11.86
N LEU A 38 -21.86 -6.35 -10.57
CA LEU A 38 -22.17 -5.00 -10.09
C LEU A 38 -20.93 -4.08 -10.04
N ASP A 39 -19.77 -4.68 -9.79
CA ASP A 39 -18.45 -4.07 -9.71
C ASP A 39 -17.48 -5.07 -10.36
N THR A 40 -16.71 -4.59 -11.34
CA THR A 40 -15.85 -5.40 -12.21
C THR A 40 -14.38 -5.36 -11.82
N ASN A 41 -13.93 -4.39 -11.01
CA ASN A 41 -12.51 -4.16 -10.75
C ASN A 41 -12.16 -3.99 -9.26
N GLY A 42 -13.13 -3.69 -8.40
CA GLY A 42 -12.94 -3.51 -6.96
C GLY A 42 -12.05 -2.32 -6.59
N GLU A 43 -11.87 -1.37 -7.51
CA GLU A 43 -11.12 -0.15 -7.27
C GLU A 43 -12.00 0.85 -6.49
N ASP A 44 -11.39 1.80 -5.76
CA ASP A 44 -12.17 2.81 -5.03
C ASP A 44 -12.91 3.69 -6.06
N SER A 45 -14.22 3.47 -6.20
CA SER A 45 -15.10 4.02 -7.25
C SER A 45 -15.34 5.55 -7.22
N ILE A 46 -14.54 6.31 -6.47
CA ILE A 46 -14.76 7.76 -6.29
C ILE A 46 -13.45 8.52 -6.46
N THR A 47 -12.99 8.63 -7.70
CA THR A 47 -12.17 9.76 -8.13
C THR A 47 -13.10 10.94 -8.36
N GLU A 48 -13.47 11.63 -7.28
CA GLU A 48 -14.12 12.94 -7.41
C GLU A 48 -13.07 13.94 -7.89
N GLU A 49 -13.10 14.25 -9.19
CA GLU A 49 -12.16 15.19 -9.80
C GLU A 49 -12.79 16.58 -9.94
N ILE A 50 -12.01 17.62 -9.66
CA ILE A 50 -12.49 19.01 -9.71
C ILE A 50 -12.41 19.50 -11.15
N VAL A 51 -13.52 20.00 -11.68
CA VAL A 51 -13.59 20.61 -13.00
C VAL A 51 -12.92 21.98 -12.99
N ASN A 52 -11.96 22.18 -13.89
CA ASN A 52 -11.35 23.48 -14.16
C ASN A 52 -12.18 24.28 -15.17
N SER A 53 -12.50 23.64 -16.30
CA SER A 53 -13.23 24.26 -17.41
C SER A 53 -13.97 23.22 -18.24
N ILE A 54 -15.06 23.67 -18.86
CA ILE A 54 -15.80 22.91 -19.88
C ILE A 54 -15.87 23.77 -21.14
N SER A 55 -15.40 23.27 -22.28
CA SER A 55 -15.49 23.98 -23.56
C SER A 55 -16.95 24.12 -24.01
N HIS A 56 -17.27 25.13 -24.81
CA HIS A 56 -18.62 25.30 -25.38
C HIS A 56 -18.54 25.09 -26.90
N ASP A 57 -18.28 23.85 -27.30
CA ASP A 57 -18.08 23.45 -28.69
C ASP A 57 -18.95 22.21 -29.03
N GLU A 58 -18.93 21.77 -30.29
CA GLU A 58 -19.59 20.53 -30.76
C GLU A 58 -19.14 19.28 -29.99
N ILE A 59 -17.94 19.34 -29.41
CA ILE A 59 -17.41 18.34 -28.50
C ILE A 59 -17.08 19.07 -27.19
N GLY A 60 -17.87 18.80 -26.15
CA GLY A 60 -17.66 19.32 -24.81
C GLY A 60 -16.46 18.67 -24.15
N VAL A 61 -15.35 19.39 -24.12
CA VAL A 61 -14.11 18.98 -23.47
C VAL A 61 -14.12 19.46 -22.03
N VAL A 62 -14.05 18.52 -21.10
CA VAL A 62 -13.90 18.77 -19.67
C VAL A 62 -12.41 18.71 -19.34
N SER A 63 -11.90 19.75 -18.69
CA SER A 63 -10.53 19.79 -18.16
C SER A 63 -10.56 19.78 -16.64
N ILE A 64 -9.75 18.93 -16.02
CA ILE A 64 -9.64 18.85 -14.55
C ILE A 64 -8.61 19.86 -14.00
N ALA A 65 -8.83 20.32 -12.76
CA ALA A 65 -8.05 21.38 -12.11
C ALA A 65 -6.88 20.86 -11.26
N THR A 66 -6.79 19.56 -11.07
CA THR A 66 -5.87 18.89 -10.14
C THR A 66 -4.47 18.72 -10.74
N TYR A 67 -3.45 18.61 -9.89
CA TYR A 67 -2.08 18.24 -10.29
C TYR A 67 -1.94 16.73 -10.55
N THR A 68 -3.03 15.98 -10.35
CA THR A 68 -3.14 14.54 -10.52
C THR A 68 -3.87 14.23 -11.83
N LYS A 69 -3.54 13.09 -12.44
CA LYS A 69 -4.24 12.59 -13.64
C LYS A 69 -5.60 12.03 -13.21
N HIS A 70 -6.64 12.20 -14.03
CA HIS A 70 -8.00 11.76 -13.67
C HIS A 70 -8.17 10.23 -13.60
N GLY A 71 -7.29 9.44 -14.23
CA GLY A 71 -7.32 7.98 -14.15
C GLY A 71 -8.39 7.27 -14.98
N PHE A 72 -9.44 7.97 -15.42
CA PHE A 72 -10.51 7.42 -16.26
C PHE A 72 -10.06 6.70 -17.55
N GLU A 73 -10.84 5.71 -17.99
CA GLU A 73 -10.65 4.97 -19.23
C GLU A 73 -11.67 5.34 -20.33
N ASP A 74 -11.33 5.05 -21.59
CA ASP A 74 -12.19 5.26 -22.74
C ASP A 74 -13.47 4.42 -22.66
N GLY A 75 -14.63 5.08 -22.75
CA GLY A 75 -15.93 4.41 -22.72
C GLY A 75 -16.56 4.28 -21.34
N SER A 76 -15.88 4.74 -20.29
CA SER A 76 -16.39 4.84 -18.92
C SER A 76 -17.56 5.85 -18.85
N TYR A 77 -18.31 5.82 -17.76
CA TYR A 77 -19.38 6.77 -17.51
C TYR A 77 -19.01 7.68 -16.35
N VAL A 78 -19.37 8.96 -16.45
CA VAL A 78 -19.15 9.93 -15.37
C VAL A 78 -20.41 10.72 -15.08
N THR A 79 -20.64 11.08 -13.82
CA THR A 79 -21.66 12.02 -13.39
C THR A 79 -21.03 13.36 -13.06
N VAL A 80 -21.65 14.44 -13.51
CA VAL A 80 -21.19 15.80 -13.24
C VAL A 80 -22.03 16.43 -12.14
N HIS A 81 -21.40 17.05 -11.15
CA HIS A 81 -22.06 17.72 -10.02
C HIS A 81 -21.62 19.18 -9.89
N ASP A 82 -22.50 20.03 -9.33
CA ASP A 82 -22.21 21.40 -8.90
C ASP A 82 -21.55 22.33 -9.95
N VAL A 83 -21.79 22.10 -11.24
CA VAL A 83 -21.33 22.98 -12.31
C VAL A 83 -22.20 24.23 -12.37
N LYS A 84 -21.58 25.41 -12.23
CA LYS A 84 -22.29 26.69 -12.41
C LYS A 84 -22.23 27.13 -13.87
N GLY A 85 -23.38 27.57 -14.38
CA GLY A 85 -23.52 28.09 -15.74
C GLY A 85 -24.03 27.09 -16.77
N ILE A 86 -23.88 25.78 -16.50
CA ILE A 86 -24.43 24.67 -17.29
C ILE A 86 -25.25 23.80 -16.34
N THR A 87 -26.49 24.18 -16.02
CA THR A 87 -27.29 23.44 -15.03
C THR A 87 -27.84 22.13 -15.56
N GLU A 88 -27.90 21.98 -16.88
CA GLU A 88 -28.49 20.85 -17.58
C GLU A 88 -27.64 19.57 -17.53
N ILE A 89 -26.35 19.70 -17.21
CA ILE A 89 -25.41 18.58 -17.09
C ILE A 89 -25.31 18.05 -15.66
N ASN A 90 -25.77 18.81 -14.66
CA ASN A 90 -25.70 18.39 -13.27
C ASN A 90 -26.59 17.17 -13.03
N ASP A 91 -26.05 16.19 -12.31
CA ASP A 91 -26.68 14.91 -11.96
C ASP A 91 -27.08 14.07 -13.18
N ARG A 92 -26.39 14.25 -14.31
CA ARG A 92 -26.51 13.41 -15.51
C ARG A 92 -25.24 12.60 -15.77
N GLU A 93 -25.44 11.39 -16.25
CA GLU A 93 -24.37 10.49 -16.69
C GLU A 93 -23.98 10.75 -18.14
N PHE A 94 -22.68 10.81 -18.41
CA PHE A 94 -22.10 10.94 -19.74
C PHE A 94 -21.12 9.80 -20.01
N LYS A 95 -21.18 9.22 -21.20
CA LYS A 95 -20.13 8.32 -21.68
C LYS A 95 -18.93 9.18 -22.11
N ILE A 96 -17.75 8.85 -21.62
CA ILE A 96 -16.55 9.65 -21.86
C ILE A 96 -15.62 9.04 -22.92
N THR A 97 -14.88 9.94 -23.57
CA THR A 97 -13.69 9.61 -24.39
C THR A 97 -12.53 10.43 -23.85
N VAL A 98 -11.48 9.76 -23.40
CA VAL A 98 -10.26 10.34 -22.86
C VAL A 98 -9.44 10.91 -24.00
N LEU A 99 -9.01 12.17 -23.86
CA LEU A 99 -8.15 12.83 -24.84
C LEU A 99 -6.70 12.82 -24.37
N ASP A 100 -6.48 13.17 -23.12
CA ASP A 100 -5.19 13.19 -22.45
C ASP A 100 -5.38 12.97 -20.94
N PRO A 101 -4.31 12.81 -20.12
CA PRO A 101 -4.45 12.51 -18.70
C PRO A 101 -5.18 13.56 -17.83
N TYR A 102 -5.53 14.71 -18.40
CA TYR A 102 -6.19 15.83 -17.72
C TYR A 102 -7.47 16.28 -18.44
N THR A 103 -7.81 15.70 -19.59
CA THR A 103 -8.98 16.11 -20.37
C THR A 103 -9.71 14.94 -21.01
N PHE A 104 -11.04 15.02 -21.00
CA PHE A 104 -11.93 14.04 -21.62
C PHE A 104 -13.15 14.74 -22.20
N THR A 105 -13.88 14.06 -23.09
CA THR A 105 -15.07 14.61 -23.76
C THR A 105 -16.35 13.97 -23.24
N ILE A 106 -17.42 14.77 -23.11
CA ILE A 106 -18.76 14.31 -22.70
C ILE A 106 -19.79 14.38 -23.85
N GLY A 107 -19.34 14.57 -25.09
CA GLY A 107 -20.18 14.69 -26.28
C GLY A 107 -20.68 16.11 -26.55
N ASP A 108 -21.78 16.24 -27.32
CA ASP A 108 -22.29 17.53 -27.79
C ASP A 108 -23.04 18.29 -26.69
N ILE A 109 -22.53 19.49 -26.37
CA ILE A 109 -23.07 20.38 -25.34
C ILE A 109 -23.46 21.77 -25.87
N ARG A 110 -23.56 21.93 -27.19
CA ARG A 110 -23.86 23.23 -27.85
C ARG A 110 -25.20 23.84 -27.41
N ASN A 111 -26.15 22.99 -27.03
CA ASN A 111 -27.47 23.42 -26.59
C ASN A 111 -27.55 23.79 -25.11
N PHE A 112 -26.45 23.65 -24.35
CA PHE A 112 -26.41 23.97 -22.93
C PHE A 112 -25.80 25.36 -22.66
N GLY A 113 -25.87 25.81 -21.40
CA GLY A 113 -25.27 27.07 -20.99
C GLY A 113 -23.74 27.12 -21.12
N VAL A 114 -23.16 28.25 -20.72
CA VAL A 114 -21.71 28.46 -20.71
C VAL A 114 -21.18 28.25 -19.30
N TYR A 115 -20.08 27.50 -19.17
CA TYR A 115 -19.41 27.26 -17.88
C TYR A 115 -18.99 28.57 -17.21
N LYS A 116 -19.38 28.75 -15.95
CA LYS A 116 -19.09 29.93 -15.11
C LYS A 116 -18.20 29.63 -13.91
N GLY A 117 -17.80 28.37 -13.71
CA GLY A 117 -16.95 27.93 -12.61
C GLY A 117 -17.60 26.90 -11.70
N SER A 118 -16.78 26.22 -10.88
CA SER A 118 -17.21 25.13 -9.99
C SER A 118 -17.67 23.88 -10.76
N GLY A 119 -17.48 22.72 -10.14
CA GLY A 119 -17.94 21.45 -10.68
C GLY A 119 -17.06 20.31 -10.20
N THR A 120 -17.67 19.16 -9.96
CA THR A 120 -16.96 17.91 -9.73
C THR A 120 -17.49 16.84 -10.65
N VAL A 121 -16.64 15.86 -10.93
CA VAL A 121 -16.96 14.71 -11.79
C VAL A 121 -16.67 13.46 -10.99
N THR A 122 -17.62 12.54 -10.98
CA THR A 122 -17.51 11.24 -10.32
C THR A 122 -17.67 10.13 -11.36
N GLU A 123 -16.83 9.11 -11.31
CA GLU A 123 -16.96 7.94 -12.17
C GLU A 123 -18.15 7.06 -11.76
N VAL A 124 -18.82 6.46 -12.73
CA VAL A 124 -19.95 5.56 -12.55
C VAL A 124 -19.66 4.23 -13.22
N GLU A 125 -19.56 3.18 -12.41
CA GLU A 125 -19.44 1.82 -12.90
C GLU A 125 -20.80 1.31 -13.43
N LYS A 126 -20.80 0.65 -14.59
CA LYS A 126 -21.99 0.02 -15.15
C LYS A 126 -21.89 -1.49 -15.06
N ALA A 127 -23.00 -2.11 -14.66
CA ALA A 127 -23.10 -3.56 -14.61
C ALA A 127 -23.03 -4.16 -16.01
N GLU A 128 -21.98 -4.96 -16.26
CA GLU A 128 -21.79 -5.65 -17.54
C GLU A 128 -22.27 -7.10 -17.47
N THR A 129 -22.76 -7.59 -18.63
CA THR A 129 -23.09 -9.00 -18.82
C THR A 129 -21.93 -9.65 -19.54
N VAL A 130 -21.28 -10.61 -18.89
CA VAL A 130 -20.08 -11.29 -19.42
C VAL A 130 -20.48 -12.62 -20.08
N HIS A 131 -19.80 -12.96 -21.19
CA HIS A 131 -19.93 -14.26 -21.85
C HIS A 131 -18.60 -15.02 -21.76
N PHE A 132 -18.63 -16.27 -21.31
CA PHE A 132 -17.44 -17.09 -21.06
C PHE A 132 -16.87 -17.70 -22.36
N MET A 133 -15.54 -17.73 -22.51
CA MET A 133 -14.82 -18.35 -23.64
C MET A 133 -14.19 -19.71 -23.27
N SER A 134 -13.87 -20.53 -24.26
CA SER A 134 -13.35 -21.90 -24.07
C SER A 134 -11.85 -21.98 -23.74
N MET A 135 -11.52 -22.99 -22.92
CA MET A 135 -10.24 -23.25 -22.24
C MET A 135 -9.08 -23.67 -23.17
N SER A 136 -7.85 -23.67 -22.63
CA SER A 136 -6.67 -24.26 -23.30
C SER A 136 -6.86 -25.76 -23.56
N ALA A 137 -6.65 -26.15 -24.82
CA ALA A 137 -6.99 -27.44 -25.37
C ALA A 137 -6.35 -28.66 -24.70
N ASN A 138 -5.02 -28.64 -24.49
CA ASN A 138 -4.29 -29.82 -24.04
C ASN A 138 -4.65 -30.26 -22.61
N LEU A 139 -4.81 -29.30 -21.69
CA LEU A 139 -5.13 -29.60 -20.31
C LEU A 139 -6.60 -30.03 -20.17
N HIS A 140 -7.50 -29.36 -20.88
CA HIS A 140 -8.92 -29.72 -20.94
C HIS A 140 -9.14 -31.17 -21.38
N LEU A 141 -8.51 -31.54 -22.50
CA LEU A 141 -8.53 -32.90 -23.04
C LEU A 141 -7.94 -33.92 -22.05
N SER A 142 -6.91 -33.53 -21.28
CA SER A 142 -6.29 -34.39 -20.27
C SER A 142 -7.23 -34.68 -19.09
N PHE A 143 -7.97 -33.68 -18.58
CA PHE A 143 -8.96 -33.88 -17.52
C PHE A 143 -10.16 -34.73 -17.97
N GLN A 144 -10.62 -34.56 -19.20
CA GLN A 144 -11.64 -35.42 -19.80
C GLN A 144 -11.11 -36.85 -19.99
N GLY A 145 -9.88 -36.98 -20.52
CA GLY A 145 -9.20 -38.26 -20.68
C GLY A 145 -9.00 -39.01 -19.36
N LEU A 146 -8.78 -38.30 -18.25
CA LEU A 146 -8.66 -38.91 -16.92
C LEU A 146 -9.96 -39.54 -16.45
N SER A 147 -11.08 -38.86 -16.68
CA SER A 147 -12.41 -39.40 -16.38
C SER A 147 -12.68 -40.66 -17.20
N LEU A 148 -12.29 -40.67 -18.48
CA LEU A 148 -12.40 -41.86 -19.34
C LEU A 148 -11.47 -42.99 -18.91
N PHE A 149 -10.23 -42.70 -18.54
CA PHE A 149 -9.28 -43.70 -18.04
C PHE A 149 -9.83 -44.36 -16.77
N GLN A 150 -10.35 -43.56 -15.83
CA GLN A 150 -10.96 -44.05 -14.61
C GLN A 150 -12.17 -44.94 -14.91
N ASN A 151 -13.02 -44.57 -15.87
CA ASN A 151 -14.16 -45.40 -16.28
C ASN A 151 -13.72 -46.73 -16.94
N GLN A 152 -12.64 -46.71 -17.73
CA GLN A 152 -12.16 -47.89 -18.45
C GLN A 152 -11.40 -48.88 -17.56
N TYR A 153 -10.57 -48.39 -16.64
CA TYR A 153 -9.67 -49.20 -15.82
C TYR A 153 -10.07 -49.28 -14.35
N ASN A 154 -11.12 -48.56 -13.94
CA ASN A 154 -11.61 -48.45 -12.56
C ASN A 154 -10.52 -48.04 -11.54
N ALA A 155 -9.51 -47.31 -12.03
CA ALA A 155 -8.37 -46.82 -11.27
C ALA A 155 -7.78 -45.59 -11.97
N LEU A 156 -7.08 -44.74 -11.21
CA LEU A 156 -6.27 -43.66 -11.78
C LEU A 156 -4.92 -44.21 -12.28
N PRO A 157 -4.26 -43.54 -13.25
CA PRO A 157 -2.91 -43.88 -13.66
C PRO A 157 -1.95 -43.95 -12.47
N GLN A 158 -1.12 -44.99 -12.41
CA GLN A 158 -0.16 -45.16 -11.31
C GLN A 158 0.95 -44.10 -11.34
N PRO A 159 1.41 -43.60 -10.18
CA PRO A 159 2.47 -42.59 -10.13
C PRO A 159 3.72 -43.06 -10.88
N TRP A 160 4.22 -42.21 -11.79
CA TRP A 160 5.43 -42.46 -12.59
C TRP A 160 5.42 -43.74 -13.44
N ASN A 161 4.27 -44.39 -13.67
CA ASN A 161 4.16 -45.57 -14.51
C ASN A 161 4.14 -45.20 -16.01
N ASP A 162 5.04 -45.78 -16.80
CA ASP A 162 5.14 -45.49 -18.24
C ASP A 162 4.05 -46.14 -19.08
N ASP A 163 3.61 -47.35 -18.71
CA ASP A 163 2.58 -48.10 -19.43
C ASP A 163 1.21 -47.41 -19.30
N ASP A 164 0.86 -46.98 -18.08
CA ASP A 164 -0.36 -46.22 -17.82
C ASP A 164 -0.33 -44.84 -18.50
N ALA A 165 0.84 -44.20 -18.56
CA ALA A 165 1.01 -42.92 -19.26
C ALA A 165 0.85 -43.05 -20.78
N ASP A 166 1.30 -44.16 -21.38
CA ASP A 166 1.08 -44.44 -22.80
C ASP A 166 -0.39 -44.77 -23.11
N LYS A 167 -1.03 -45.63 -22.30
CA LYS A 167 -2.48 -45.91 -22.40
C LYS A 167 -3.31 -44.63 -22.26
N PHE A 168 -2.94 -43.76 -21.31
CA PHE A 168 -3.60 -42.48 -21.11
C PHE A 168 -3.47 -41.56 -22.32
N TYR A 169 -2.28 -41.48 -22.92
CA TYR A 169 -2.06 -40.69 -24.13
C TYR A 169 -2.94 -41.17 -25.29
N GLU A 170 -3.10 -42.49 -25.48
CA GLU A 170 -3.97 -43.05 -26.52
C GLU A 170 -5.44 -42.65 -26.34
N ILE A 171 -5.93 -42.61 -25.09
CA ILE A 171 -7.29 -42.14 -24.77
C ILE A 171 -7.46 -40.67 -25.13
N VAL A 172 -6.51 -39.81 -24.73
CA VAL A 172 -6.55 -38.37 -25.02
C VAL A 172 -6.46 -38.10 -26.53
N GLU A 173 -5.61 -38.85 -27.24
CA GLU A 173 -5.48 -38.75 -28.69
C GLU A 173 -6.76 -39.19 -29.42
N LYS A 174 -7.41 -40.25 -28.94
CA LYS A 174 -8.71 -40.68 -29.44
C LYS A 174 -9.77 -39.60 -29.20
N LEU A 175 -9.83 -39.02 -28.00
CA LEU A 175 -10.78 -37.97 -27.67
C LEU A 175 -10.61 -36.71 -28.53
N ASN A 176 -9.36 -36.30 -28.81
CA ASN A 176 -9.08 -35.18 -29.71
C ASN A 176 -9.54 -35.47 -31.15
N ARG A 177 -9.47 -36.73 -31.61
CA ARG A 177 -9.98 -37.14 -32.93
C ARG A 177 -11.51 -37.23 -32.99
N GLU A 178 -12.16 -37.62 -31.91
CA GLU A 178 -13.61 -37.83 -31.85
C GLU A 178 -14.41 -36.52 -31.70
N ASN A 179 -13.78 -35.44 -31.21
CA ASN A 179 -14.43 -34.13 -31.01
C ASN A 179 -14.73 -33.32 -32.30
N GLY A 180 -14.46 -33.85 -33.51
CA GLY A 180 -14.97 -33.27 -34.76
C GLY A 180 -14.45 -31.86 -35.11
N GLU A 181 -15.32 -31.00 -35.70
CA GLU A 181 -15.01 -29.63 -36.21
C GLU A 181 -14.44 -28.65 -35.16
N GLN A 182 -14.40 -29.03 -33.88
CA GLN A 182 -13.64 -28.36 -32.82
C GLN A 182 -12.42 -29.21 -32.44
N VAL A 183 -11.49 -29.40 -33.38
CA VAL A 183 -10.14 -29.85 -33.02
C VAL A 183 -9.58 -28.78 -32.10
N LEU A 184 -9.55 -29.07 -30.79
CA LEU A 184 -9.08 -28.15 -29.78
C LEU A 184 -7.59 -27.81 -30.04
N THR A 185 -6.84 -28.74 -30.66
CA THR A 185 -5.42 -28.56 -31.00
C THR A 185 -4.92 -29.55 -32.06
N ASP A 186 -4.24 -29.03 -33.09
CA ASP A 186 -3.55 -29.83 -34.13
C ASP A 186 -2.25 -30.48 -33.62
N GLN A 187 -1.73 -30.04 -32.47
CA GLN A 187 -0.47 -30.50 -31.88
C GLN A 187 -0.66 -30.92 -30.42
N LEU A 188 -1.04 -32.18 -30.21
CA LEU A 188 -0.99 -32.79 -28.88
C LEU A 188 0.46 -32.93 -28.41
N ASN A 189 0.77 -32.38 -27.25
CA ASN A 189 2.10 -32.54 -26.67
C ASN A 189 2.15 -33.83 -25.83
N LYS A 190 2.70 -34.89 -26.42
CA LYS A 190 2.85 -36.20 -25.78
C LYS A 190 3.60 -36.14 -24.44
N HIS A 191 4.60 -35.27 -24.33
CA HIS A 191 5.37 -35.14 -23.08
C HIS A 191 4.50 -34.63 -21.93
N TRP A 192 3.73 -33.55 -22.17
CA TRP A 192 2.85 -32.98 -21.14
C TRP A 192 1.73 -33.91 -20.71
N ILE A 193 1.10 -34.61 -21.65
CA ILE A 193 0.00 -35.55 -21.39
C ILE A 193 0.51 -36.77 -20.58
N ARG A 194 1.68 -37.30 -20.94
CA ARG A 194 2.31 -38.37 -20.15
C ARG A 194 2.70 -37.89 -18.75
N LEU A 195 3.22 -36.67 -18.65
CA LEU A 195 3.58 -36.10 -17.35
C LEU A 195 2.34 -35.95 -16.46
N PHE A 196 1.22 -35.48 -17.02
CA PHE A 196 -0.08 -35.42 -16.35
C PHE A 196 -0.47 -36.78 -15.76
N ALA A 197 -0.46 -37.85 -16.57
CA ALA A 197 -0.78 -39.20 -16.10
C ALA A 197 0.14 -39.64 -14.94
N LYS A 198 1.45 -39.39 -15.07
CA LYS A 198 2.44 -39.77 -14.06
C LYS A 198 2.30 -39.02 -12.74
N THR A 199 1.75 -37.80 -12.78
CA THR A 199 1.60 -36.96 -11.59
C THR A 199 0.18 -36.94 -11.06
N CYS A 200 -0.83 -37.45 -11.77
CA CYS A 200 -2.21 -37.14 -11.45
C CYS A 200 -2.63 -37.57 -10.03
N THR A 201 -2.09 -38.65 -9.51
CA THR A 201 -2.38 -39.16 -8.15
C THR A 201 -1.70 -38.39 -7.01
N GLY A 202 -0.83 -37.44 -7.32
CA GLY A 202 -0.15 -36.65 -6.29
C GLY A 202 -1.07 -35.60 -5.67
N ASP A 203 -0.93 -35.38 -4.38
CA ASP A 203 -1.66 -34.35 -3.65
C ASP A 203 -0.67 -33.34 -3.05
N LEU A 204 -0.68 -32.11 -3.53
CA LEU A 204 0.27 -31.06 -3.13
C LEU A 204 -0.48 -29.93 -2.41
N CYS A 205 -0.22 -29.79 -1.12
CA CYS A 205 -0.82 -28.76 -0.26
C CYS A 205 -0.76 -27.33 -0.85
N PRO A 206 0.37 -26.86 -1.43
CA PRO A 206 0.38 -25.53 -2.04
C PRO A 206 -0.59 -25.41 -3.24
N ILE A 207 -0.77 -26.46 -4.04
CA ILE A 207 -1.70 -26.40 -5.16
C ILE A 207 -3.15 -26.47 -4.63
N GLN A 208 -3.44 -27.30 -3.62
CA GLN A 208 -4.74 -27.31 -2.93
C GLN A 208 -5.12 -25.93 -2.39
N SER A 209 -4.19 -25.24 -1.74
CA SER A 209 -4.46 -23.93 -1.15
C SER A 209 -4.59 -22.82 -2.19
N ILE A 210 -3.90 -22.90 -3.34
CA ILE A 210 -4.18 -22.02 -4.49
C ILE A 210 -5.61 -22.21 -4.98
N ILE A 211 -6.07 -23.46 -5.10
CA ILE A 211 -7.45 -23.77 -5.50
C ILE A 211 -8.43 -23.24 -4.50
N GLY A 212 -8.27 -23.61 -3.23
CA GLY A 212 -9.13 -23.16 -2.16
C GLY A 212 -9.17 -21.63 -2.11
N GLY A 213 -8.05 -20.95 -2.36
CA GLY A 213 -8.02 -19.48 -2.46
C GLY A 213 -8.83 -18.93 -3.63
N ILE A 214 -8.65 -19.46 -4.85
CA ILE A 214 -9.38 -19.01 -6.04
C ILE A 214 -10.86 -19.35 -5.90
N ALA A 215 -11.20 -20.60 -5.61
CA ALA A 215 -12.58 -21.04 -5.53
C ALA A 215 -13.31 -20.45 -4.32
N ALA A 216 -12.65 -20.26 -3.18
CA ALA A 216 -13.24 -19.50 -2.09
C ALA A 216 -13.40 -18.03 -2.45
N GLN A 217 -12.55 -17.42 -3.29
CA GLN A 217 -12.80 -16.06 -3.80
C GLN A 217 -13.99 -16.01 -4.75
N GLU A 218 -14.12 -16.99 -5.64
CA GLU A 218 -15.26 -17.13 -6.55
C GLU A 218 -16.57 -17.41 -5.78
N ALA A 219 -16.50 -18.15 -4.67
CA ALA A 219 -17.64 -18.41 -3.78
C ALA A 219 -17.92 -17.26 -2.79
N ILE A 220 -16.87 -16.57 -2.32
CA ILE A 220 -16.89 -15.55 -1.28
C ILE A 220 -16.18 -14.32 -1.84
N LYS A 221 -16.97 -13.46 -2.49
CA LYS A 221 -16.62 -12.06 -2.62
C LYS A 221 -16.81 -11.36 -1.26
N VAL A 222 -15.92 -11.63 -0.27
CA VAL A 222 -15.57 -10.85 0.97
C VAL A 222 -15.14 -11.72 2.18
N GLY A 223 -13.92 -11.54 2.74
CA GLY A 223 -13.56 -11.99 4.11
C GLY A 223 -12.06 -12.19 4.44
N SER A 224 -11.55 -11.59 5.53
CA SER A 224 -10.12 -11.37 5.83
C SER A 224 -9.36 -12.46 6.61
N GLY A 225 -8.05 -12.58 6.36
CA GLY A 225 -7.08 -13.45 7.06
C GLY A 225 -5.62 -13.12 6.70
N ALA A 226 -4.66 -13.40 7.59
CA ALA A 226 -3.27 -12.88 7.56
C ALA A 226 -2.21 -13.89 7.05
N ILE A 227 -1.16 -13.38 6.39
CA ILE A 227 -0.17 -14.16 5.60
C ILE A 227 0.69 -15.11 6.43
N GLY A 228 1.07 -14.72 7.65
CA GLY A 228 1.94 -15.55 8.49
C GLY A 228 1.32 -16.88 8.92
N CYS A 229 0.01 -16.92 9.15
CA CYS A 229 -0.69 -18.13 9.60
C CYS A 229 -0.76 -19.17 8.48
N GLU A 230 -1.05 -18.74 7.25
CA GLU A 230 -1.12 -19.63 6.09
C GLU A 230 0.25 -20.24 5.73
N ILE A 231 1.34 -19.48 5.89
CA ILE A 231 2.70 -19.99 5.62
C ILE A 231 3.04 -21.13 6.58
N LEU A 232 2.69 -20.96 7.86
CA LEU A 232 2.96 -21.97 8.89
C LEU A 232 2.14 -23.24 8.70
N ILE A 233 0.87 -23.12 8.29
CA ILE A 233 0.03 -24.28 7.95
C ILE A 233 0.65 -25.06 6.78
N ASN A 234 1.03 -24.35 5.71
CA ASN A 234 1.69 -24.99 4.57
C ASN A 234 3.01 -25.65 4.96
N PHE A 235 3.86 -24.99 5.75
CA PHE A 235 5.12 -25.58 6.21
C PHE A 235 4.94 -26.83 7.06
N ALA A 236 3.93 -26.85 7.93
CA ALA A 236 3.59 -28.02 8.74
C ALA A 236 3.15 -29.20 7.86
N ILE A 237 2.28 -28.96 6.87
CA ILE A 237 1.79 -30.01 5.97
C ILE A 237 2.89 -30.49 5.00
N MET A 238 3.77 -29.59 4.57
CA MET A 238 4.95 -29.92 3.76
C MET A 238 6.03 -30.67 4.55
N GLY A 239 5.91 -30.76 5.88
CA GLY A 239 6.90 -31.39 6.76
C GLY A 239 8.19 -30.57 6.93
N ILE A 240 8.18 -29.28 6.59
CA ILE A 240 9.34 -28.39 6.72
C ILE A 240 9.64 -28.20 8.21
N GLY A 241 10.90 -28.42 8.61
CA GLY A 241 11.32 -28.26 10.00
C GLY A 241 10.78 -29.32 10.97
N CYS A 242 10.08 -30.36 10.49
CA CYS A 242 9.48 -31.40 11.33
C CYS A 242 10.43 -32.56 11.70
N GLY A 243 11.72 -32.46 11.34
CA GLY A 243 12.76 -33.44 11.71
C GLY A 243 13.19 -33.31 13.18
N ARG A 244 13.93 -34.30 13.70
CA ARG A 244 14.39 -34.35 15.11
C ARG A 244 15.10 -33.09 15.59
N ASP A 245 15.86 -32.44 14.70
CA ASP A 245 16.59 -31.19 14.95
C ASP A 245 16.08 -30.03 14.07
N GLY A 246 14.90 -30.18 13.46
CA GLY A 246 14.30 -29.17 12.59
C GLY A 246 13.80 -27.99 13.42
N THR A 247 14.18 -26.77 13.02
CA THR A 247 13.75 -25.54 13.68
C THR A 247 13.28 -24.54 12.64
N VAL A 248 12.14 -23.89 12.90
CA VAL A 248 11.62 -22.77 12.11
C VAL A 248 11.79 -21.52 12.96
N PHE A 249 12.62 -20.59 12.49
CA PHE A 249 12.80 -19.30 13.14
C PHE A 249 11.87 -18.29 12.48
N VAL A 250 10.89 -17.79 13.24
CA VAL A 250 10.01 -16.71 12.81
C VAL A 250 10.57 -15.41 13.38
N SER A 251 11.00 -14.51 12.51
CA SER A 251 11.40 -13.15 12.87
C SER A 251 10.33 -12.17 12.41
N ASP A 252 9.59 -11.62 13.36
CA ASP A 252 8.66 -10.51 13.12
C ASP A 252 9.46 -9.21 12.95
N MET A 253 9.22 -8.49 11.86
CA MET A 253 9.92 -7.23 11.53
C MET A 253 9.04 -6.00 11.75
N ASP A 254 7.90 -6.13 12.44
CA ASP A 254 7.00 -5.01 12.70
C ASP A 254 7.68 -3.92 13.55
N SER A 255 8.20 -2.94 12.82
CA SER A 255 8.66 -1.67 13.35
C SER A 255 7.47 -0.72 13.25
N ILE A 256 6.71 -0.58 14.33
CA ILE A 256 5.60 0.38 14.41
C ILE A 256 6.19 1.78 14.21
N LYS A 257 5.98 2.36 13.03
CA LYS A 257 6.28 3.77 12.77
C LYS A 257 5.18 4.60 13.40
N ILE A 258 5.51 5.26 14.50
CA ILE A 258 4.65 6.26 15.13
C ILE A 258 4.62 7.49 14.21
N SER A 259 3.49 7.70 13.52
CA SER A 259 3.23 8.94 12.79
C SER A 259 2.73 10.00 13.78
N GLY A 260 3.57 10.99 14.03
CA GLY A 260 3.20 12.18 14.79
C GLY A 260 2.36 13.11 13.93
N LEU A 261 1.06 13.17 14.20
CA LEU A 261 0.22 14.24 13.67
C LEU A 261 -0.76 14.64 14.76
N HIS A 262 -0.65 15.89 15.25
CA HIS A 262 -1.80 16.65 15.72
C HIS A 262 -1.43 18.11 15.99
N ARG A 263 -2.06 18.99 15.22
CA ARG A 263 -2.52 20.28 15.73
C ARG A 263 -3.59 20.82 14.80
N GLN A 264 -4.80 21.00 15.31
CA GLN A 264 -5.55 22.26 15.27
C GLN A 264 -6.97 22.05 15.81
N PHE A 265 -7.34 22.85 16.80
CA PHE A 265 -8.72 23.01 17.28
C PHE A 265 -9.22 24.43 17.05
N LEU A 266 -10.55 24.52 17.07
CA LEU A 266 -11.43 25.69 17.03
C LEU A 266 -11.86 26.10 15.61
N PHE A 267 -12.93 25.45 15.14
CA PHE A 267 -13.53 25.69 13.83
C PHE A 267 -14.17 27.08 13.70
N CYS A 268 -14.91 27.57 14.71
CA CYS A 268 -15.62 28.84 14.57
C CYS A 268 -14.68 30.06 14.54
N SER A 269 -13.89 30.27 15.59
CA SER A 269 -12.98 31.43 15.70
C SER A 269 -11.93 31.48 14.59
N ARG A 270 -11.39 30.33 14.20
CA ARG A 270 -10.40 30.26 13.13
C ARG A 270 -11.02 30.51 11.75
N ASN A 271 -12.20 29.98 11.47
CA ASN A 271 -12.90 30.25 10.21
C ASN A 271 -13.36 31.73 10.16
N THR A 272 -13.75 32.33 11.29
CA THR A 272 -14.00 33.78 11.37
C THR A 272 -12.74 34.59 11.06
N GLY A 273 -11.57 34.22 11.60
CA GLY A 273 -10.30 34.85 11.25
C GLY A 273 -9.91 34.64 9.78
N LEU A 274 -10.14 33.45 9.24
CA LEU A 274 -9.85 33.13 7.84
C LEU A 274 -10.75 33.90 6.87
N LEU A 275 -12.05 34.00 7.15
CA LEU A 275 -13.02 34.78 6.36
C LEU A 275 -12.83 36.30 6.54
N HIS A 276 -12.27 36.74 7.68
CA HIS A 276 -11.87 38.13 7.88
C HIS A 276 -10.67 38.49 6.97
N ASN A 277 -9.66 37.62 6.93
CA ASN A 277 -8.47 37.82 6.10
C ASN A 277 -8.78 37.63 4.60
N PHE A 278 -9.62 36.65 4.26
CA PHE A 278 -10.02 36.32 2.90
C PHE A 278 -11.55 36.27 2.79
N PRO A 279 -12.21 37.43 2.57
CA PRO A 279 -13.64 37.49 2.35
C PRO A 279 -14.11 36.56 1.23
N ARG A 280 -15.40 36.21 1.22
CA ARG A 280 -15.99 35.32 0.19
C ARG A 280 -15.75 35.83 -1.24
N ASP A 281 -15.78 37.14 -1.40
CA ASP A 281 -15.60 37.81 -2.69
C ASP A 281 -14.14 38.25 -2.92
N HIS A 282 -13.17 37.69 -2.17
CA HIS A 282 -11.77 38.06 -2.33
C HIS A 282 -11.25 37.64 -3.70
N VAL A 283 -10.66 38.59 -4.43
CA VAL A 283 -10.16 38.41 -5.79
C VAL A 283 -8.64 38.45 -5.78
N VAL A 284 -8.01 37.50 -6.44
CA VAL A 284 -6.55 37.43 -6.62
C VAL A 284 -6.15 38.20 -7.89
N ASP A 285 -4.89 38.65 -7.96
CA ASP A 285 -4.30 39.26 -9.16
C ASP A 285 -4.63 38.40 -10.41
N LYS A 286 -5.37 38.99 -11.36
CA LYS A 286 -6.02 38.41 -12.57
C LYS A 286 -7.53 38.20 -12.51
N GLY A 287 -8.24 38.70 -11.51
CA GLY A 287 -9.72 38.73 -11.53
C GLY A 287 -10.39 37.39 -11.20
N LYS A 288 -9.61 36.38 -10.80
CA LYS A 288 -10.13 35.08 -10.32
C LYS A 288 -10.43 35.16 -8.82
N LEU A 289 -11.54 34.56 -8.41
CA LEU A 289 -11.90 34.44 -7.00
C LEU A 289 -10.88 33.57 -6.26
N PHE A 290 -10.47 34.01 -5.08
CA PHE A 290 -9.56 33.28 -4.19
C PHE A 290 -10.14 31.91 -3.79
N TRP A 291 -11.45 31.86 -3.56
CA TRP A 291 -12.19 30.63 -3.29
C TRP A 291 -12.66 29.97 -4.58
N SER A 292 -11.72 29.40 -5.34
CA SER A 292 -12.01 28.65 -6.56
C SER A 292 -11.09 27.43 -6.70
N GLY A 293 -11.51 26.44 -7.50
CA GLY A 293 -10.79 25.17 -7.66
C GLY A 293 -10.66 24.43 -6.34
N ASN A 294 -9.42 24.17 -5.91
CA ASN A 294 -9.11 23.39 -4.71
C ASN A 294 -9.36 24.14 -3.39
N ARG A 295 -9.75 25.42 -3.44
CA ARG A 295 -9.99 26.26 -2.26
C ARG A 295 -11.50 26.45 -2.06
N ARG A 296 -12.14 25.54 -1.32
CA ARG A 296 -13.55 25.68 -0.90
C ARG A 296 -13.68 26.74 0.19
N CYS A 297 -14.66 27.64 0.06
CA CYS A 297 -14.90 28.69 1.05
C CYS A 297 -15.61 28.10 2.27
N PRO A 298 -15.07 28.24 3.49
CA PRO A 298 -15.75 27.70 4.66
C PRO A 298 -16.95 28.56 5.07
N HIS A 299 -17.93 27.95 5.72
CA HIS A 299 -18.97 28.63 6.46
C HIS A 299 -18.79 28.51 7.97
N LEU A 300 -19.44 29.40 8.72
CA LEU A 300 -19.41 29.38 10.18
C LEU A 300 -20.45 28.39 10.69
N LEU A 301 -20.00 27.38 11.42
CA LEU A 301 -20.89 26.48 12.16
C LEU A 301 -21.39 27.16 13.44
N LYS A 302 -22.72 27.17 13.60
CA LYS A 302 -23.36 27.56 14.86
C LYS A 302 -23.58 26.30 15.68
N PHE A 303 -23.10 26.29 16.91
CA PHE A 303 -23.36 25.19 17.82
C PHE A 303 -24.87 25.05 18.05
N ASP A 304 -25.34 23.81 18.03
CA ASP A 304 -26.73 23.42 18.27
C ASP A 304 -26.71 22.14 19.11
N VAL A 305 -27.36 22.19 20.27
CA VAL A 305 -27.44 21.08 21.22
C VAL A 305 -28.29 19.92 20.70
N ASN A 306 -29.24 20.19 19.81
CA ASN A 306 -30.12 19.16 19.23
C ASN A 306 -29.44 18.44 18.06
N ASN A 307 -28.38 19.02 17.49
CA ASN A 307 -27.60 18.35 16.47
C ASN A 307 -26.77 17.23 17.12
N LYS A 308 -27.03 16.00 16.67
CA LYS A 308 -26.36 14.80 17.18
C LYS A 308 -24.83 14.91 17.07
N LEU A 309 -24.32 15.37 15.93
CA LEU A 309 -22.88 15.47 15.64
C LEU A 309 -22.18 16.47 16.58
N HIS A 310 -22.81 17.62 16.81
CA HIS A 310 -22.29 18.66 17.69
C HIS A 310 -22.15 18.14 19.13
N LEU A 311 -23.16 17.41 19.60
CA LEU A 311 -23.16 16.85 20.95
C LEU A 311 -22.21 15.66 21.06
N ASP A 312 -22.10 14.81 20.03
CA ASP A 312 -21.16 13.68 19.97
C ASP A 312 -19.71 14.15 20.11
N PHE A 313 -19.35 15.25 19.42
CA PHE A 313 -18.03 15.88 19.57
C PHE A 313 -17.76 16.31 21.02
N ILE A 314 -18.73 16.97 21.67
CA ILE A 314 -18.57 17.43 23.06
C ILE A 314 -18.43 16.26 24.03
N ILE A 315 -19.24 15.20 23.86
CA ILE A 315 -19.15 14.00 24.70
C ILE A 315 -17.78 13.35 24.56
N ALA A 316 -17.32 13.09 23.34
CA ALA A 316 -16.03 12.46 23.11
C ALA A 316 -14.87 13.34 23.61
N ALA A 317 -14.89 14.64 23.30
CA ALA A 317 -13.85 15.58 23.73
C ALA A 317 -13.77 15.70 25.26
N SER A 318 -14.91 15.86 25.93
CA SER A 318 -14.96 16.01 27.39
C SER A 318 -14.56 14.72 28.12
N THR A 319 -14.97 13.56 27.58
CA THR A 319 -14.61 12.24 28.13
C THR A 319 -13.11 12.00 28.02
N LEU A 320 -12.52 12.23 26.84
CA LEU A 320 -11.07 12.10 26.63
C LEU A 320 -10.28 13.10 27.49
N PHE A 321 -10.76 14.35 27.60
CA PHE A 321 -10.12 15.37 28.42
C PHE A 321 -10.19 15.02 29.91
N ALA A 322 -11.35 14.52 30.40
CA ALA A 322 -11.50 14.07 31.77
C ALA A 322 -10.55 12.90 32.08
N HIS A 323 -10.44 11.91 31.18
CA HIS A 323 -9.49 10.81 31.32
C HIS A 323 -8.04 11.31 31.42
N MET A 324 -7.63 12.24 30.55
CA MET A 324 -6.28 12.79 30.52
C MET A 324 -5.86 13.40 31.88
N TYR A 325 -6.80 13.95 32.64
CA TYR A 325 -6.58 14.52 33.97
C TYR A 325 -6.99 13.61 35.14
N ASN A 326 -7.31 12.34 34.88
CA ASN A 326 -7.82 11.38 35.89
C ASN A 326 -9.10 11.85 36.60
N ILE A 327 -9.97 12.59 35.88
CA ILE A 327 -11.27 13.03 36.38
C ILE A 327 -12.32 11.97 36.02
N PRO A 328 -13.26 11.63 36.93
CA PRO A 328 -14.35 10.72 36.62
C PRO A 328 -15.13 11.15 35.38
N GLN A 329 -15.28 10.23 34.42
CA GLN A 329 -15.96 10.49 33.16
C GLN A 329 -17.47 10.46 33.37
N ILE A 330 -18.17 11.45 32.82
CA ILE A 330 -19.62 11.47 32.74
C ILE A 330 -19.98 11.37 31.27
N CYS A 331 -20.63 10.27 30.88
CA CYS A 331 -21.01 10.02 29.49
C CYS A 331 -22.53 10.17 29.26
N ASP A 332 -23.28 10.68 30.25
CA ASP A 332 -24.71 10.90 30.09
C ASP A 332 -24.99 12.07 29.14
N ARG A 333 -25.54 11.73 27.97
CA ARG A 333 -25.91 12.66 26.91
C ARG A 333 -26.89 13.74 27.38
N GLN A 334 -27.87 13.39 28.21
CA GLN A 334 -28.90 14.34 28.64
C GLN A 334 -28.33 15.37 29.61
N PHE A 335 -27.53 14.90 30.57
CA PHE A 335 -26.82 15.78 31.50
C PHE A 335 -25.88 16.76 30.76
N ILE A 336 -25.08 16.26 29.82
CA ILE A 336 -24.13 17.10 29.06
C ILE A 336 -24.88 18.15 28.23
N ALA A 337 -25.99 17.79 27.59
CA ALA A 337 -26.80 18.75 26.83
C ALA A 337 -27.32 19.91 27.70
N GLN A 338 -27.71 19.62 28.94
CA GLN A 338 -28.16 20.64 29.90
C GLN A 338 -27.02 21.55 30.37
N GLU A 339 -25.83 21.00 30.63
CA GLU A 339 -24.67 21.77 31.07
C GLU A 339 -24.11 22.67 29.96
N VAL A 340 -24.02 22.17 28.73
CA VAL A 340 -23.49 22.95 27.60
C VAL A 340 -24.35 24.19 27.30
N THR A 341 -25.67 24.10 27.51
CA THR A 341 -26.59 25.24 27.33
C THR A 341 -26.31 26.39 28.31
N LYS A 342 -25.67 26.11 29.45
CA LYS A 342 -25.32 27.11 30.47
C LYS A 342 -24.01 27.86 30.17
N VAL A 343 -23.22 27.36 29.21
CA VAL A 343 -21.88 27.91 28.91
C VAL A 343 -21.99 29.21 28.12
N GLN A 344 -21.38 30.28 28.64
CA GLN A 344 -21.25 31.54 27.91
C GLN A 344 -20.01 31.49 27.01
N VAL A 345 -20.23 31.48 25.69
CA VAL A 345 -19.15 31.51 24.71
C VAL A 345 -18.71 32.97 24.49
N PRO A 346 -17.43 33.32 24.71
CA PRO A 346 -16.94 34.67 24.46
C PRO A 346 -16.98 34.98 22.96
N GLU A 347 -17.41 36.20 22.62
CA GLU A 347 -17.45 36.67 21.23
C GLU A 347 -16.02 36.76 20.65
N PHE A 348 -15.80 36.11 19.51
CA PHE A 348 -14.50 36.13 18.86
C PHE A 348 -14.30 37.44 18.09
N LYS A 349 -13.30 38.22 18.50
CA LYS A 349 -12.86 39.42 17.77
C LYS A 349 -11.69 39.05 16.85
N PRO A 350 -11.85 39.09 15.51
CA PRO A 350 -10.76 38.81 14.59
C PRO A 350 -9.63 39.79 14.84
N LYS A 351 -8.40 39.28 14.83
CA LYS A 351 -7.17 40.08 14.81
C LYS A 351 -6.63 40.02 13.39
N ASP A 352 -6.08 41.11 12.89
CA ASP A 352 -5.31 41.12 11.65
C ASP A 352 -4.06 40.27 11.85
N ILE A 353 -4.17 38.98 11.56
CA ILE A 353 -3.03 38.08 11.52
C ILE A 353 -2.48 38.18 10.10
N PHE A 354 -1.34 38.85 9.94
CA PHE A 354 -0.47 38.64 8.78
C PHE A 354 0.08 37.21 8.87
N THR A 355 -0.67 36.24 8.35
CA THR A 355 -0.11 34.92 8.06
C THR A 355 0.76 35.07 6.82
N ALA A 356 2.08 35.17 7.03
CA ALA A 356 3.01 34.61 6.07
C ALA A 356 2.73 33.10 6.07
N ASP A 357 2.16 32.62 4.98
CA ASP A 357 2.24 31.25 4.46
C ASP A 357 0.98 30.98 3.64
N ASN A 358 1.02 31.40 2.39
CA ASN A 358 0.38 30.68 1.31
C ASN A 358 1.36 30.68 0.13
N ASP A 359 1.61 29.47 -0.35
CA ASP A 359 2.45 29.09 -1.48
C ASP A 359 3.97 29.12 -1.24
N SER A 360 4.57 27.94 -1.36
CA SER A 360 5.99 27.61 -1.22
C SER A 360 6.90 28.22 -2.28
N ASN A 361 6.60 29.42 -2.77
CA ASN A 361 7.51 30.28 -3.51
C ASN A 361 6.90 31.68 -3.63
N GLN A 362 7.66 32.69 -3.16
CA GLN A 362 7.45 34.14 -3.31
C GLN A 362 6.67 34.85 -2.20
N CYS A 363 7.39 35.17 -1.11
CA CYS A 363 7.42 36.54 -0.59
C CYS A 363 8.83 36.82 -0.03
N ARG A 364 9.60 37.67 -0.71
CA ARG A 364 10.81 38.28 -0.13
C ARG A 364 10.33 39.27 0.93
N VAL A 365 10.31 38.83 2.19
CA VAL A 365 10.08 39.72 3.34
C VAL A 365 11.38 40.49 3.57
N ASP A 366 11.33 41.82 3.54
CA ASP A 366 12.47 42.71 3.80
C ASP A 366 13.14 42.39 5.16
N ASP A 367 14.48 42.40 5.20
CA ASP A 367 15.29 42.00 6.36
C ASP A 367 14.98 42.80 7.66
N GLN A 368 14.46 44.02 7.53
CA GLN A 368 14.05 44.85 8.67
C GLN A 368 12.75 44.37 9.36
N GLN A 369 11.84 43.72 8.63
CA GLN A 369 10.62 43.16 9.21
C GLN A 369 10.89 41.84 9.95
N ARG A 370 11.88 41.04 9.51
CA ARG A 370 12.30 39.81 10.19
C ARG A 370 12.85 40.05 11.60
N MET A 371 13.65 41.10 11.77
CA MET A 371 14.23 41.47 13.09
C MET A 371 13.15 41.94 14.09
N ASN A 372 12.17 42.74 13.65
CA ASN A 372 11.06 43.20 14.48
C ASN A 372 10.10 42.05 14.91
N VAL A 373 9.92 41.04 14.07
CA VAL A 373 9.13 39.85 14.39
C VAL A 373 9.88 38.95 15.37
N GLN A 374 11.20 38.79 15.23
CA GLN A 374 12.03 38.05 16.18
C GLN A 374 12.06 38.67 17.59
N GLU A 375 12.20 39.99 17.71
CA GLU A 375 12.18 40.68 19.02
C GLU A 375 10.80 40.61 19.72
N LYS A 376 9.71 40.76 18.96
CA LYS A 376 8.34 40.55 19.48
C LYS A 376 8.08 39.10 19.89
N ASN A 377 8.64 38.14 19.15
CA ASN A 377 8.51 36.73 19.49
C ASN A 377 9.31 36.37 20.75
N ASN A 378 10.54 36.87 20.89
CA ASN A 378 11.37 36.63 22.07
C ASN A 378 10.75 37.22 23.36
N SER A 379 10.24 38.46 23.30
CA SER A 379 9.53 39.07 24.44
C SER A 379 8.23 38.34 24.81
N SER A 380 7.51 37.81 23.81
CA SER A 380 6.32 36.97 24.07
C SER A 380 6.69 35.62 24.71
N ILE A 381 7.82 35.03 24.32
CA ILE A 381 8.33 33.77 24.92
C ILE A 381 8.70 34.01 26.38
N GLU A 382 9.40 35.09 26.71
CA GLU A 382 9.73 35.43 28.10
C GLU A 382 8.48 35.66 28.97
N GLN A 383 7.46 36.34 28.43
CA GLN A 383 6.17 36.49 29.12
C GLN A 383 5.49 35.14 29.36
N LEU A 384 5.57 34.21 28.41
CA LEU A 384 5.00 32.86 28.58
C LEU A 384 5.79 32.04 29.62
N LEU A 385 7.12 32.11 29.60
CA LEU A 385 7.98 31.45 30.59
C LEU A 385 7.67 31.96 32.01
N ASN A 386 7.46 33.26 32.18
CA ASN A 386 7.09 33.85 33.47
C ASN A 386 5.67 33.50 33.93
N ARG A 387 4.80 33.02 33.03
CA ARG A 387 3.43 32.55 33.37
C ARG A 387 3.37 31.07 33.69
N LEU A 388 4.45 30.31 33.45
CA LEU A 388 4.47 28.90 33.80
C LEU A 388 4.52 28.74 35.33
N PRO A 389 3.65 27.90 35.91
CA PRO A 389 3.69 27.61 37.34
C PRO A 389 4.99 26.89 37.69
N LYS A 390 5.42 27.03 38.95
CA LYS A 390 6.61 26.32 39.45
C LYS A 390 6.27 24.84 39.66
N LEU A 391 7.29 23.97 39.54
CA LEU A 391 7.10 22.52 39.67
C LEU A 391 6.46 22.12 41.02
N ASP A 392 6.82 22.83 42.10
CA ASP A 392 6.31 22.60 43.45
C ASP A 392 4.80 22.85 43.59
N GLU A 393 4.20 23.65 42.69
CA GLU A 393 2.78 23.99 42.70
C GLU A 393 1.91 22.95 41.96
N ILE A 394 2.53 22.05 41.20
CA ILE A 394 1.84 21.11 40.29
C ILE A 394 2.20 19.64 40.55
N VAL A 395 2.88 19.33 41.67
CA VAL A 395 3.37 17.98 42.01
C VAL A 395 2.25 16.94 42.02
N ASP A 396 1.03 17.33 42.39
CA ASP A 396 -0.13 16.44 42.49
C ASP A 396 -0.87 16.25 41.15
N ILE A 397 -0.55 17.04 40.12
CA ILE A 397 -1.20 16.93 38.81
C ILE A 397 -0.49 15.86 37.98
N LYS A 398 -1.16 14.72 37.78
CA LYS A 398 -0.72 13.67 36.86
C LYS A 398 -1.57 13.70 35.60
N ILE A 399 -0.93 14.04 34.49
CA ILE A 399 -1.53 14.01 33.16
C ILE A 399 -1.16 12.67 32.51
N GLN A 400 -2.17 11.93 32.07
CA GLN A 400 -1.98 10.68 31.32
C GLN A 400 -2.10 10.97 29.82
N PRO A 401 -1.02 10.81 29.03
CA PRO A 401 -1.14 10.87 27.59
C PRO A 401 -1.99 9.71 27.10
N HIS A 402 -2.89 9.98 26.16
CA HIS A 402 -3.64 8.94 25.47
C HIS A 402 -2.76 8.29 24.41
N GLU A 403 -2.67 6.96 24.46
CA GLU A 403 -2.19 6.18 23.33
C GLU A 403 -3.37 5.93 22.40
N LEU A 404 -3.28 6.43 21.17
CA LEU A 404 -4.34 6.26 20.19
C LEU A 404 -4.59 4.77 19.94
N LYS A 405 -5.79 4.32 20.30
CA LYS A 405 -6.29 2.96 20.08
C LYS A 405 -7.60 3.06 19.33
N THR A 406 -7.61 2.54 18.12
CA THR A 406 -8.70 2.74 17.18
C THR A 406 -9.56 1.48 17.00
N ASP A 407 -9.04 0.32 17.43
CA ASP A 407 -9.75 -0.97 17.47
C ASP A 407 -10.79 -1.09 18.60
N ASP A 408 -10.68 -0.24 19.63
CA ASP A 408 -11.58 -0.23 20.78
C ASP A 408 -12.62 0.89 20.64
N ASP A 409 -13.85 0.52 20.28
CA ASP A 409 -14.97 1.44 20.10
C ASP A 409 -15.51 2.03 21.41
N THR A 410 -14.98 1.64 22.58
CA THR A 410 -15.46 2.13 23.89
C THR A 410 -14.63 3.27 24.48
N ASN A 411 -13.46 3.56 23.91
CA ASN A 411 -12.52 4.53 24.45
C ASN A 411 -12.73 5.98 23.94
N PHE A 412 -13.73 6.21 23.09
CA PHE A 412 -14.07 7.51 22.48
C PHE A 412 -13.00 8.13 21.55
N HIS A 413 -11.89 7.45 21.25
CA HIS A 413 -10.89 7.95 20.29
C HIS A 413 -11.49 8.09 18.89
N MET A 414 -12.10 7.02 18.38
CA MET A 414 -12.73 7.03 17.06
C MET A 414 -13.96 7.94 17.01
N ASP A 415 -14.74 8.01 18.10
CA ASP A 415 -15.87 8.95 18.20
C ASP A 415 -15.40 10.41 18.05
N TYR A 416 -14.28 10.75 18.69
CA TYR A 416 -13.69 12.08 18.59
C TYR A 416 -13.18 12.38 17.18
N ILE A 417 -12.45 11.45 16.57
CA ILE A 417 -11.91 11.61 15.21
C ILE A 417 -13.05 11.77 14.20
N VAL A 418 -14.06 10.89 14.25
CA VAL A 418 -15.23 10.94 13.37
C VAL A 418 -15.97 12.25 13.54
N ALA A 419 -16.31 12.64 14.77
CA ALA A 419 -17.05 13.87 15.01
C ALA A 419 -16.26 15.12 14.57
N THR A 420 -14.96 15.16 14.84
CA THR A 420 -14.07 16.27 14.43
C THR A 420 -13.96 16.37 12.91
N THR A 421 -13.82 15.23 12.23
CA THR A 421 -13.75 15.16 10.76
C THR A 421 -15.06 15.61 10.14
N LEU A 422 -16.20 15.11 10.62
CA LEU A 422 -17.51 15.45 10.09
C LEU A 422 -17.88 16.93 10.30
N LEU A 423 -17.54 17.49 11.46
CA LEU A 423 -17.68 18.93 11.69
C LEU A 423 -16.79 19.74 10.72
N ARG A 424 -15.59 19.25 10.43
CA ARG A 424 -14.71 19.91 9.47
C ARG A 424 -15.23 19.80 8.04
N THR A 425 -15.76 18.65 7.64
CA THR A 425 -16.37 18.49 6.31
C THR A 425 -17.58 19.38 6.15
N GLU A 426 -18.41 19.50 7.19
CA GLU A 426 -19.55 20.43 7.19
C GLU A 426 -19.09 21.87 6.94
N ASN A 427 -18.07 22.36 7.66
CA ASN A 427 -17.55 23.73 7.46
C ASN A 427 -17.21 24.05 5.99
N TYR A 428 -16.73 23.06 5.22
CA TYR A 428 -16.25 23.25 3.84
C TYR A 428 -17.21 22.66 2.79
N GLU A 429 -18.42 22.26 3.20
CA GLU A 429 -19.42 21.64 2.32
C GLU A 429 -18.82 20.43 1.57
N ILE A 430 -18.02 19.62 2.29
CA ILE A 430 -17.47 18.36 1.79
C ILE A 430 -18.48 17.26 2.11
N GLN A 431 -18.65 16.31 1.19
CA GLN A 431 -19.57 15.18 1.37
C GLN A 431 -19.26 14.43 2.67
N ILE A 432 -20.32 14.19 3.45
CA ILE A 432 -20.24 13.45 4.70
C ILE A 432 -19.92 12.00 4.39
N THR A 433 -19.00 11.44 5.16
CA THR A 433 -18.50 10.07 4.98
C THR A 433 -18.79 9.22 6.20
N ASP A 434 -18.96 7.92 5.99
CA ASP A 434 -19.28 6.96 7.03
C ASP A 434 -18.14 6.79 8.06
N ARG A 435 -18.50 6.42 9.30
CA ARG A 435 -17.52 6.07 10.35
C ARG A 435 -16.49 5.05 9.87
N SER A 436 -16.92 4.02 9.15
CA SER A 436 -16.04 2.93 8.68
C SER A 436 -14.98 3.42 7.71
N GLN A 437 -15.33 4.33 6.79
CA GLN A 437 -14.38 4.91 5.84
C GLN A 437 -13.43 5.89 6.52
N ILE A 438 -13.93 6.68 7.49
CA ILE A 438 -13.07 7.54 8.33
C ILE A 438 -12.09 6.68 9.14
N LYS A 439 -12.55 5.55 9.69
CA LYS A 439 -11.69 4.58 10.40
C LYS A 439 -10.62 4.00 9.47
N ARG A 440 -11.01 3.53 8.27
CA ARG A 440 -10.10 3.02 7.24
C ARG A 440 -8.95 3.99 6.96
N ILE A 441 -9.26 5.28 6.80
CA ILE A 441 -8.27 6.33 6.51
C ILE A 441 -7.44 6.68 7.75
N ALA A 442 -8.07 6.86 8.91
CA ALA A 442 -7.38 7.27 10.14
C ALA A 442 -6.36 6.23 10.61
N GLU A 443 -6.67 4.94 10.43
CA GLU A 443 -5.81 3.82 10.80
C GLU A 443 -4.82 3.42 9.71
N ASN A 444 -4.94 3.97 8.49
CA ASN A 444 -4.29 3.44 7.29
C ASN A 444 -4.47 1.92 7.14
N ILE A 445 -5.71 1.42 7.34
CA ILE A 445 -6.00 -0.01 7.22
C ILE A 445 -5.65 -0.46 5.80
N ILE A 446 -4.73 -1.42 5.71
CA ILE A 446 -4.45 -2.12 4.46
C ILE A 446 -5.53 -3.20 4.30
N PRO A 447 -6.37 -3.14 3.26
CA PRO A 447 -7.35 -4.18 3.01
C PRO A 447 -6.65 -5.54 2.80
N ALA A 448 -7.09 -6.55 3.52
CA ALA A 448 -6.54 -7.90 3.41
C ALA A 448 -7.68 -8.93 3.39
N ILE A 449 -7.57 -9.91 2.49
CA ILE A 449 -8.55 -10.99 2.33
C ILE A 449 -7.84 -12.36 2.47
N VAL A 450 -8.48 -13.35 3.09
CA VAL A 450 -7.84 -14.65 3.37
C VAL A 450 -7.53 -15.42 2.09
N THR A 451 -8.35 -15.25 1.06
CA THR A 451 -8.25 -15.89 -0.26
C THR A 451 -6.96 -15.51 -0.99
N THR A 452 -6.70 -14.21 -1.17
CA THR A 452 -5.44 -13.68 -1.73
C THR A 452 -4.26 -14.13 -0.89
N THR A 453 -4.41 -14.10 0.43
CA THR A 453 -3.37 -14.48 1.37
C THR A 453 -2.97 -15.95 1.25
N ALA A 454 -3.94 -16.87 1.23
CA ALA A 454 -3.73 -18.30 1.06
C ALA A 454 -3.06 -18.59 -0.29
N MET A 455 -3.53 -17.94 -1.35
CA MET A 455 -3.00 -18.13 -2.70
C MET A 455 -1.55 -17.63 -2.84
N VAL A 456 -1.25 -16.40 -2.37
CA VAL A 456 0.11 -15.83 -2.42
C VAL A 456 1.08 -16.71 -1.63
N THR A 457 0.68 -17.12 -0.43
CA THR A 457 1.46 -18.01 0.43
C THR A 457 1.81 -19.32 -0.27
N SER A 458 0.83 -19.90 -0.95
CA SER A 458 1.00 -21.18 -1.61
C SER A 458 1.85 -21.08 -2.88
N LEU A 459 1.74 -20.00 -3.63
CA LEU A 459 2.67 -19.69 -4.72
C LEU A 459 4.11 -19.58 -4.19
N VAL A 460 4.32 -18.94 -3.04
CA VAL A 460 5.64 -18.90 -2.37
C VAL A 460 6.12 -20.31 -2.02
N CYS A 461 5.24 -21.18 -1.50
CA CYS A 461 5.59 -22.56 -1.17
C CYS A 461 6.03 -23.39 -2.40
N LEU A 462 5.50 -23.09 -3.59
CA LEU A 462 5.97 -23.71 -4.84
C LEU A 462 7.41 -23.29 -5.18
N GLU A 463 7.79 -22.04 -4.94
CA GLU A 463 9.18 -21.59 -5.11
C GLU A 463 10.10 -22.20 -4.04
N VAL A 464 9.59 -22.42 -2.82
CA VAL A 464 10.33 -23.11 -1.75
C VAL A 464 10.72 -24.54 -2.16
N TYR A 465 9.87 -25.29 -2.87
CA TYR A 465 10.26 -26.59 -3.40
C TYR A 465 11.50 -26.51 -4.31
N LYS A 466 11.61 -25.46 -5.13
CA LYS A 466 12.75 -25.26 -6.03
C LYS A 466 14.03 -24.92 -5.25
N LEU A 467 13.90 -24.13 -4.18
CA LEU A 467 15.00 -23.83 -3.26
C LEU A 467 15.51 -25.11 -2.56
N ILE A 468 14.60 -25.93 -2.03
CA ILE A 468 14.93 -27.20 -1.36
C ILE A 468 15.59 -28.19 -2.33
N GLN A 469 15.10 -28.25 -3.57
CA GLN A 469 15.69 -29.07 -4.64
C GLN A 469 17.04 -28.52 -5.15
N GLY A 470 17.47 -27.34 -4.70
CA GLY A 470 18.76 -26.75 -5.05
C GLY A 470 18.82 -26.20 -6.48
N HIS A 471 17.71 -25.70 -7.02
CA HIS A 471 17.67 -25.11 -8.35
C HIS A 471 18.59 -23.87 -8.43
N LYS A 472 19.53 -23.89 -9.38
CA LYS A 472 20.49 -22.79 -9.62
C LYS A 472 20.18 -21.93 -10.83
N LYS A 473 19.26 -22.38 -11.71
CA LYS A 473 18.89 -21.66 -12.93
C LYS A 473 17.78 -20.66 -12.60
N ILE A 474 17.97 -19.41 -13.01
CA ILE A 474 16.98 -18.33 -12.79
C ILE A 474 15.66 -18.61 -13.50
N GLU A 475 15.72 -19.24 -14.68
CA GLU A 475 14.57 -19.68 -15.48
C GLU A 475 13.65 -20.68 -14.75
N SER A 476 14.14 -21.33 -13.69
CA SER A 476 13.29 -22.21 -12.86
C SER A 476 12.36 -21.40 -11.95
N TYR A 477 12.76 -20.20 -11.55
CA TYR A 477 12.01 -19.36 -10.63
C TYR A 477 11.00 -18.50 -11.38
N ARG A 478 9.87 -18.24 -10.73
CA ARG A 478 8.81 -17.39 -11.26
C ARG A 478 8.38 -16.41 -10.19
N ASN A 479 8.41 -15.13 -10.56
CA ASN A 479 7.71 -14.10 -9.82
C ASN A 479 6.26 -14.06 -10.33
N VAL A 480 5.31 -13.80 -9.43
CA VAL A 480 3.88 -13.79 -9.77
C VAL A 480 3.27 -12.46 -9.35
N CYS A 481 2.64 -11.79 -10.30
CA CYS A 481 1.70 -10.70 -10.03
C CYS A 481 0.29 -11.24 -10.25
N LEU A 482 -0.62 -10.94 -9.33
CA LEU A 482 -2.00 -11.42 -9.41
C LEU A 482 -2.98 -10.35 -8.94
N ASN A 483 -4.16 -10.35 -9.55
CA ASN A 483 -5.31 -9.57 -9.12
C ASN A 483 -6.55 -10.45 -9.23
N LEU A 484 -7.08 -10.90 -8.09
CA LEU A 484 -8.24 -11.79 -8.06
C LEU A 484 -9.56 -11.12 -8.47
N THR A 485 -9.64 -9.78 -8.50
CA THR A 485 -10.85 -9.10 -8.95
C THR A 485 -11.01 -9.15 -10.47
N LEU A 486 -9.89 -9.07 -11.20
CA LEU A 486 -9.80 -9.21 -12.66
C LEU A 486 -9.41 -10.64 -13.10
N PRO A 487 -9.55 -11.65 -12.22
CA PRO A 487 -8.77 -12.90 -12.19
C PRO A 487 -7.45 -12.93 -13.01
N PHE A 488 -6.61 -11.92 -12.84
CA PHE A 488 -5.38 -11.75 -13.58
C PHE A 488 -4.21 -12.47 -12.89
N PHE A 489 -3.42 -13.21 -13.67
CA PHE A 489 -2.19 -13.86 -13.24
C PHE A 489 -1.08 -13.64 -14.26
N ALA A 490 0.03 -13.05 -13.83
CA ALA A 490 1.22 -12.87 -14.65
C ALA A 490 2.44 -13.49 -13.96
N PHE A 491 3.04 -14.46 -14.64
CA PHE A 491 4.28 -15.10 -14.23
C PHE A 491 5.43 -14.53 -15.05
N PHE A 492 6.47 -14.04 -14.37
CA PHE A 492 7.66 -13.48 -15.02
C PHE A 492 8.94 -14.02 -14.40
N GLU A 493 10.01 -14.05 -15.18
CA GLU A 493 11.30 -14.53 -14.71
C GLU A 493 11.93 -13.52 -13.76
N SER A 494 12.64 -14.01 -12.75
CA SER A 494 13.38 -13.13 -11.84
C SER A 494 14.49 -12.41 -12.58
N VAL A 495 14.73 -11.15 -12.24
CA VAL A 495 15.79 -10.34 -12.86
C VAL A 495 17.14 -10.77 -12.30
N PRO A 496 18.16 -11.04 -13.14
CA PRO A 496 19.49 -11.38 -12.65
C PRO A 496 20.11 -10.19 -11.89
N PRO A 497 20.93 -10.45 -10.86
CA PRO A 497 21.54 -9.39 -10.07
C PRO A 497 22.44 -8.52 -10.96
N LYS A 498 22.36 -7.19 -10.77
CA LYS A 498 23.17 -6.24 -11.53
C LYS A 498 24.66 -6.52 -11.29
N CYS A 499 25.39 -6.85 -12.34
CA CYS A 499 26.83 -7.06 -12.29
C CYS A 499 27.56 -5.72 -12.42
N GLN A 500 28.30 -5.36 -11.39
CA GLN A 500 29.21 -4.22 -11.38
C GLN A 500 30.66 -4.72 -11.54
N LYS A 501 31.58 -3.81 -11.83
CA LYS A 501 33.00 -4.13 -11.96
C LYS A 501 33.83 -3.14 -11.15
N TYR A 502 34.85 -3.66 -10.50
CA TYR A 502 35.94 -2.87 -9.94
C TYR A 502 37.24 -3.46 -10.45
N LEU A 503 38.10 -2.61 -11.03
CA LEU A 503 39.29 -3.06 -11.76
C LEU A 503 38.89 -4.15 -12.80
N ASP A 504 39.59 -5.29 -12.80
CA ASP A 504 39.29 -6.46 -13.66
C ASP A 504 38.29 -7.45 -13.03
N LYS A 505 37.79 -7.19 -11.81
CA LYS A 505 36.91 -8.09 -11.06
C LYS A 505 35.45 -7.69 -11.25
N LYS A 506 34.59 -8.69 -11.41
CA LYS A 506 33.13 -8.53 -11.47
C LYS A 506 32.54 -8.86 -10.10
N PHE A 507 31.52 -8.12 -9.70
CA PHE A 507 30.78 -8.39 -8.47
C PHE A 507 29.29 -8.07 -8.62
N THR A 508 28.50 -8.57 -7.69
CA THR A 508 27.05 -8.41 -7.58
C THR A 508 26.68 -7.97 -6.17
N LEU A 509 25.38 -7.76 -5.91
CA LEU A 509 24.86 -7.45 -4.57
C LEU A 509 25.23 -8.51 -3.50
N TRP A 510 25.46 -9.76 -3.92
CA TRP A 510 25.70 -10.88 -3.02
C TRP A 510 27.17 -11.02 -2.61
N ASP A 511 28.06 -10.39 -3.37
CA ASP A 511 29.50 -10.44 -3.13
C ASP A 511 29.89 -9.47 -2.02
N ARG A 512 30.89 -9.86 -1.23
CA ARG A 512 31.40 -9.08 -0.11
C ARG A 512 32.87 -9.42 0.15
N PHE A 513 33.59 -8.48 0.74
CA PHE A 513 34.90 -8.77 1.31
C PHE A 513 34.74 -9.37 2.70
N GLU A 514 35.42 -10.48 2.98
CA GLU A 514 35.45 -11.07 4.31
C GLU A 514 36.80 -10.78 4.98
N VAL A 515 36.79 -9.92 6.00
CA VAL A 515 37.98 -9.54 6.76
C VAL A 515 37.84 -10.10 8.18
N LYS A 516 38.86 -10.82 8.64
CA LYS A 516 38.88 -11.49 9.96
C LYS A 516 40.01 -10.94 10.83
N GLY A 517 39.69 -10.69 12.09
CA GLY A 517 40.61 -10.14 13.09
C GLY A 517 40.43 -8.65 13.27
N ASP A 518 40.54 -8.19 14.52
CA ASP A 518 40.46 -6.78 14.88
C ASP A 518 41.79 -6.07 14.57
N MET A 519 41.93 -5.71 13.30
CA MET A 519 43.05 -4.97 12.70
C MET A 519 43.02 -3.48 13.09
N THR A 520 44.20 -2.88 13.13
CA THR A 520 44.32 -1.41 13.14
C THR A 520 43.85 -0.81 11.82
N LEU A 521 43.49 0.47 11.82
CA LEU A 521 43.08 1.17 10.59
C LEU A 521 44.20 1.17 9.54
N GLU A 522 45.47 1.27 9.95
CA GLU A 522 46.64 1.18 9.08
C GLU A 522 46.76 -0.20 8.42
N GLU A 523 46.69 -1.28 9.21
CA GLU A 523 46.72 -2.65 8.71
C GLU A 523 45.55 -2.92 7.75
N PHE A 524 44.36 -2.38 8.03
CA PHE A 524 43.20 -2.53 7.17
C PHE A 524 43.39 -1.85 5.80
N ILE A 525 43.91 -0.62 5.79
CA ILE A 525 44.20 0.10 4.54
C ILE A 525 45.28 -0.64 3.74
N GLU A 526 46.35 -1.12 4.39
CA GLU A 526 47.41 -1.86 3.73
C GLU A 526 46.93 -3.21 3.18
N TYR A 527 46.04 -3.91 3.90
CA TYR A 527 45.42 -5.14 3.42
C TYR A 527 44.68 -4.95 2.09
N PHE A 528 43.83 -3.93 1.98
CA PHE A 528 43.12 -3.64 0.74
C PHE A 528 44.07 -3.20 -0.38
N LYS A 529 45.15 -2.51 -0.05
CA LYS A 529 46.17 -2.09 -1.01
C LYS A 529 46.97 -3.27 -1.56
N CYS A 530 47.46 -4.17 -0.70
CA CYS A 530 48.26 -5.33 -1.10
C CYS A 530 47.42 -6.41 -1.79
N GLU A 531 46.31 -6.82 -1.18
CA GLU A 531 45.54 -7.99 -1.63
C GLU A 531 44.53 -7.64 -2.73
N HIS A 532 43.93 -6.45 -2.64
CA HIS A 532 42.83 -6.05 -3.53
C HIS A 532 43.21 -4.95 -4.52
N LYS A 533 44.40 -4.35 -4.40
CA LYS A 533 44.85 -3.20 -5.20
C LYS A 533 43.89 -2.01 -5.12
N LEU A 534 43.22 -1.86 -3.98
CA LEU A 534 42.28 -0.79 -3.70
C LEU A 534 42.82 0.05 -2.55
N VAL A 535 42.69 1.37 -2.66
CA VAL A 535 43.08 2.32 -1.62
C VAL A 535 41.81 2.88 -0.98
N PRO A 536 41.41 2.43 0.23
CA PRO A 536 40.22 2.96 0.89
C PRO A 536 40.40 4.44 1.26
N ASN A 537 39.55 5.29 0.69
CA ASN A 537 39.50 6.72 0.96
C ASN A 537 38.49 7.07 2.03
N ILE A 538 37.31 6.44 2.00
CA ILE A 538 36.26 6.63 2.99
C ILE A 538 35.84 5.26 3.50
N ILE A 539 35.73 5.11 4.82
CA ILE A 539 35.23 3.90 5.48
C ILE A 539 34.13 4.33 6.45
N SER A 540 32.95 3.73 6.33
CA SER A 540 31.80 4.02 7.20
C SER A 540 31.03 2.75 7.59
N GLU A 541 30.37 2.81 8.74
CA GLU A 541 29.36 1.83 9.18
C GLU A 541 28.05 2.60 9.31
N GLY A 542 27.08 2.32 8.44
CA GLY A 542 25.84 3.10 8.36
C GLY A 542 26.10 4.60 8.19
N SER A 543 25.60 5.41 9.14
CA SER A 543 25.81 6.87 9.19
C SER A 543 27.11 7.29 9.87
N PHE A 544 27.86 6.36 10.47
CA PHE A 544 29.08 6.64 11.22
C PHE A 544 30.31 6.52 10.33
N MET A 545 31.00 7.64 10.12
CA MET A 545 32.23 7.69 9.34
C MET A 545 33.43 7.34 10.23
N ILE A 546 34.06 6.20 9.94
CA ILE A 546 35.22 5.68 10.69
C ILE A 546 36.50 6.35 10.19
N TYR A 547 36.62 6.50 8.87
CA TYR A 547 37.80 7.11 8.24
C TYR A 547 37.40 7.88 6.99
N CYS A 548 38.06 9.01 6.76
CA CYS A 548 38.01 9.74 5.50
C CYS A 548 39.36 10.41 5.23
N ALA A 549 39.97 10.09 4.08
CA ALA A 549 41.30 10.54 3.70
C ALA A 549 41.41 12.07 3.59
N HIS A 550 40.30 12.74 3.26
CA HIS A 550 40.19 14.18 2.98
C HIS A 550 39.95 15.07 4.22
N PHE A 551 39.86 14.52 5.44
CA PHE A 551 39.62 15.33 6.65
C PHE A 551 40.86 16.14 7.10
N ILE A 552 40.59 17.36 7.56
CA ILE A 552 41.52 18.49 7.76
C ILE A 552 42.42 18.36 9.01
N HIS A 553 42.04 17.56 10.02
CA HIS A 553 42.83 17.44 11.27
C HIS A 553 43.85 16.30 11.22
N GLN A 554 45.04 16.58 10.67
CA GLN A 554 46.17 15.64 10.57
C GLN A 554 46.51 14.93 11.90
N THR A 555 46.39 15.61 13.06
CA THR A 555 46.67 15.04 14.39
C THR A 555 45.70 13.93 14.78
N SER A 556 44.40 14.10 14.54
CA SER A 556 43.38 13.07 14.83
C SER A 556 43.46 11.89 13.86
N LYS A 557 43.83 12.15 12.60
CA LYS A 557 44.10 11.15 11.57
C LYS A 557 45.23 10.23 12.02
N ILE A 558 46.39 10.79 12.38
CA ILE A 558 47.58 10.03 12.83
C ILE A 558 47.28 9.18 14.07
N GLN A 559 46.51 9.70 15.02
CA GLN A 559 46.12 8.94 16.22
C GLN A 559 45.18 7.76 15.91
N ASN A 560 44.22 7.95 15.00
CA ASN A 560 43.28 6.90 14.63
C ASN A 560 43.90 5.82 13.73
N MET A 561 44.97 6.11 12.98
CA MET A 561 45.65 5.09 12.16
C MET A 561 46.13 3.88 12.98
N LYS A 562 46.62 4.12 14.20
CA LYS A 562 47.12 3.07 15.10
C LYS A 562 46.06 2.44 16.00
N ARG A 563 44.81 2.91 15.94
CA ARG A 563 43.70 2.37 16.73
C ARG A 563 43.00 1.27 15.95
N LYS A 564 42.45 0.31 16.68
CA LYS A 564 41.61 -0.75 16.11
C LYS A 564 40.30 -0.18 15.60
N ILE A 565 39.78 -0.73 14.50
CA ILE A 565 38.54 -0.26 13.88
C ILE A 565 37.36 -0.36 14.85
N SER A 566 37.29 -1.44 15.65
CA SER A 566 36.30 -1.62 16.72
C SER A 566 36.26 -0.43 17.68
N HIS A 567 37.43 0.03 18.13
CA HIS A 567 37.55 1.11 19.10
C HIS A 567 37.29 2.50 18.49
N ILE A 568 37.66 2.70 17.22
CA ILE A 568 37.32 3.92 16.47
C ILE A 568 35.80 4.02 16.34
N TYR A 569 35.14 2.92 15.96
CA TYR A 569 33.69 2.84 15.87
C TYR A 569 33.00 3.23 17.18
N GLU A 570 33.45 2.69 18.32
CA GLU A 570 32.86 3.03 19.62
C GLU A 570 33.02 4.53 19.97
N THR A 571 34.13 5.12 19.54
CA THR A 571 34.41 6.55 19.78
C THR A 571 33.50 7.44 18.94
N VAL A 572 33.34 7.12 17.65
CA VAL A 572 32.54 7.91 16.70
C VAL A 572 31.04 7.74 16.98
N SER A 573 30.59 6.52 17.23
CA SER A 573 29.19 6.23 17.54
C SER A 573 28.77 6.66 18.95
N LYS A 574 29.74 6.92 19.84
CA LYS A 574 29.55 7.15 21.28
C LYS A 574 28.81 5.99 21.96
N ARG A 575 28.88 4.79 21.38
CA ARG A 575 28.20 3.57 21.83
C ARG A 575 29.22 2.43 21.90
N ARG A 576 29.16 1.61 22.93
CA ARG A 576 29.96 0.38 22.98
C ARG A 576 29.37 -0.67 22.08
N ILE A 577 30.21 -1.48 21.45
CA ILE A 577 29.75 -2.61 20.65
C ILE A 577 29.16 -3.65 21.61
N PRO A 578 27.88 -4.05 21.44
CA PRO A 578 27.29 -5.06 22.30
C PRO A 578 28.02 -6.41 22.18
N PRO A 579 28.15 -7.20 23.26
CA PRO A 579 28.95 -8.43 23.27
C PRO A 579 28.41 -9.54 22.35
N HIS A 580 27.16 -9.43 21.88
CA HIS A 580 26.57 -10.39 20.95
C HIS A 580 26.90 -10.07 19.47
N VAL A 581 27.39 -8.86 19.17
CA VAL A 581 27.76 -8.47 17.81
C VAL A 581 29.10 -9.13 17.46
N ARG A 582 29.12 -9.88 16.35
CA ARG A 582 30.32 -10.63 15.90
C ARG A 582 31.07 -9.98 14.74
N TYR A 583 30.39 -9.11 13.99
CA TYR A 583 30.97 -8.43 12.85
C TYR A 583 30.33 -7.04 12.66
N LEU A 584 31.06 -6.16 11.99
CA LEU A 584 30.56 -4.87 11.50
C LEU A 584 30.44 -4.93 9.97
N ILE A 585 29.48 -4.20 9.41
CA ILE A 585 29.34 -4.03 7.96
C ILE A 585 29.97 -2.69 7.60
N LEU A 586 31.11 -2.72 6.92
CA LEU A 586 31.81 -1.51 6.51
C LEU A 586 31.55 -1.24 5.03
N ASN A 587 31.09 -0.04 4.74
CA ASN A 587 31.03 0.52 3.40
C ASN A 587 32.30 1.30 3.13
N MET A 588 32.83 1.18 1.92
CA MET A 588 34.06 1.85 1.54
C MET A 588 33.96 2.49 0.16
N PHE A 589 34.61 3.64 0.04
CA PHE A 589 34.92 4.27 -1.24
C PHE A 589 36.42 4.17 -1.43
N CYS A 590 36.84 3.68 -2.60
CA CYS A 590 38.22 3.34 -2.89
C CYS A 590 38.67 3.95 -4.20
N ASP A 591 39.94 4.29 -4.27
CA ASP A 591 40.65 4.54 -5.53
C ASP A 591 41.47 3.30 -5.91
N ASP A 592 41.89 3.24 -7.17
CA ASP A 592 42.90 2.29 -7.62
C ASP A 592 44.32 2.75 -7.25
N LEU A 593 45.33 1.96 -7.64
CA LEU A 593 46.74 2.30 -7.38
C LEU A 593 47.26 3.47 -8.23
N GLU A 594 46.50 3.89 -9.25
CA GLU A 594 46.79 5.02 -10.13
C GLU A 594 46.01 6.29 -9.73
N GLU A 595 45.37 6.29 -8.54
CA GLU A 595 44.55 7.38 -8.00
C GLU A 595 43.28 7.69 -8.80
N ASN A 596 42.78 6.72 -9.59
CA ASN A 596 41.47 6.83 -10.22
C ASN A 596 40.37 6.29 -9.28
N GLU A 597 39.26 7.02 -9.19
CA GLU A 597 38.10 6.61 -8.39
C GLU A 597 37.47 5.32 -8.96
N VAL A 598 37.29 4.33 -8.09
CA VAL A 598 36.68 3.04 -8.47
C VAL A 598 35.16 3.14 -8.28
N GLN A 599 34.41 2.94 -9.36
CA GLN A 599 32.95 2.99 -9.35
C GLN A 599 32.32 1.79 -8.62
N GLY A 600 32.21 1.92 -7.30
CA GLY A 600 31.55 0.94 -6.44
C GLY A 600 32.41 -0.29 -6.17
N VAL A 601 32.42 -0.71 -4.91
CA VAL A 601 33.10 -1.93 -4.45
C VAL A 601 32.16 -2.72 -3.53
N PRO A 602 32.34 -4.04 -3.40
CA PRO A 602 31.61 -4.83 -2.42
C PRO A 602 31.75 -4.27 -1.01
N TYR A 603 30.71 -4.42 -0.18
CA TYR A 603 30.81 -4.09 1.24
C TYR A 603 31.74 -5.08 1.96
N VAL A 604 32.24 -4.69 3.13
CA VAL A 604 33.12 -5.52 3.95
C VAL A 604 32.36 -6.07 5.14
N LYS A 605 32.37 -7.40 5.28
CA LYS A 605 32.01 -8.08 6.53
C LYS A 605 33.26 -8.16 7.40
N TYR A 606 33.37 -7.22 8.34
CA TYR A 606 34.51 -7.09 9.24
C TYR A 606 34.28 -7.84 10.55
N THR A 607 34.90 -9.01 10.69
CA THR A 607 34.76 -9.88 11.87
C THR A 607 35.87 -9.56 12.85
N PHE A 608 35.55 -8.81 13.91
CA PHE A 608 36.50 -8.34 14.93
C PHE A 608 36.66 -9.30 16.12
N ALA A 609 35.79 -10.31 16.22
CA ALA A 609 35.76 -11.30 17.30
C ALA A 609 36.43 -12.62 16.92
#